data_AF-A0A329SRD0-F1
#
_entry.id   AF-A0A329SRD0-F1
#
_cell.length_a   1.000
_cell.length_b   1.000
_cell.length_c   1.000
_cell.angle_alpha   90.00
_cell.angle_beta   90.00
_cell.angle_gamma   90.00
#
_symmetry.space_group_name_H-M   'P 1'
#
loop_
_entity.id
_entity.type
_entity.pdbx_description
1 polymer ?
#
loop_
_entity_poly.entity_id
_entity_poly.type
_entity_poly.pdbx_seq_one_letter_code
_entity_poly.pdbx_strand_id
1 'polypeptide(L)'
;MLNSSSIHAHMSPPSSPRVRKLIAVDLNAGSRDLSQRDLGRIILDTLQQRVTIASLRSLFSCAGIGETEPFNLPPQHRMLARMKTNGNYFLTNYLLLTVSVFAFLLMFFHPVQLLVCVVMAYGWHVFLTKKEIPTDKLEIFGRRLSEQDILLAGTGSTMVFLLFFVLPTVIFALSVSSLASTAHALLRNNRLKDDSFDSRQSSATSPEVEELV
;
A
#
# COMPACT_ATOMS: atom_id res chain seq x y z
N MET A 1 -92.70 -37.12 15.12
CA MET A 1 -93.17 -35.74 15.33
C MET A 1 -92.18 -35.04 16.24
N LEU A 2 -91.62 -33.94 15.75
CA LEU A 2 -90.93 -32.81 16.41
C LEU A 2 -90.68 -32.89 17.94
N ASN A 3 -89.43 -32.67 18.40
CA ASN A 3 -88.98 -31.33 18.79
C ASN A 3 -87.49 -31.32 19.20
N SER A 4 -86.90 -30.14 19.04
CA SER A 4 -85.50 -29.72 19.08
C SER A 4 -85.00 -29.39 20.49
N SER A 5 -83.69 -29.50 20.71
CA SER A 5 -82.92 -28.51 21.48
C SER A 5 -81.42 -28.71 21.27
N SER A 6 -80.81 -27.74 20.59
CA SER A 6 -79.37 -27.58 20.37
C SER A 6 -78.70 -26.94 21.59
N ILE A 7 -77.57 -27.49 22.02
CA ILE A 7 -76.67 -26.89 23.03
C ILE A 7 -75.44 -26.34 22.30
N HIS A 8 -75.26 -25.03 22.43
CA HIS A 8 -74.03 -24.32 22.07
C HIS A 8 -72.94 -24.63 23.12
N ALA A 9 -71.78 -25.12 22.68
CA ALA A 9 -70.57 -25.14 23.50
C ALA A 9 -69.45 -24.41 22.75
N HIS A 10 -69.01 -23.32 23.39
CA HIS A 10 -67.90 -22.46 23.02
C HIS A 10 -66.57 -23.17 23.35
N MET A 11 -65.74 -23.45 22.35
CA MET A 11 -64.37 -23.96 22.54
C MET A 11 -63.36 -23.10 21.80
N SER A 12 -62.37 -22.66 22.58
CA SER A 12 -61.24 -21.79 22.24
C SER A 12 -60.27 -22.43 21.23
N PRO A 13 -59.53 -21.63 20.44
CA PRO A 13 -58.59 -22.17 19.45
C PRO A 13 -57.31 -22.73 20.10
N PRO A 14 -56.67 -23.75 19.50
CA PRO A 14 -55.49 -24.40 20.04
C PRO A 14 -54.22 -23.53 19.94
N SER A 15 -53.43 -23.61 21.01
CA SER A 15 -52.13 -22.95 21.22
C SER A 15 -51.08 -23.34 20.17
N SER A 16 -50.48 -22.32 19.55
CA SER A 16 -49.38 -22.42 18.58
C SER A 16 -48.06 -22.94 19.20
N PRO A 17 -47.27 -23.77 18.49
CA PRO A 17 -46.00 -24.29 18.98
C PRO A 17 -44.91 -23.21 19.00
N ARG A 18 -44.32 -23.06 20.19
CA ARG A 18 -43.20 -22.15 20.52
C ARG A 18 -41.95 -22.59 19.74
N VAL A 19 -41.71 -21.97 18.58
CA VAL A 19 -40.47 -22.14 17.81
C VAL A 19 -39.30 -21.60 18.64
N ARG A 20 -38.49 -22.51 19.17
CA ARG A 20 -37.17 -22.22 19.74
C ARG A 20 -36.30 -21.68 18.61
N LYS A 21 -36.19 -20.34 18.49
CA LYS A 21 -35.12 -19.69 17.73
C LYS A 21 -33.80 -20.05 18.41
N LEU A 22 -33.22 -21.16 17.98
CA LEU A 22 -31.82 -21.47 18.23
C LEU A 22 -31.01 -20.31 17.64
N ILE A 23 -30.08 -19.80 18.42
CA ILE A 23 -29.15 -18.72 18.08
C ILE A 23 -28.39 -19.13 16.82
N ALA A 24 -28.85 -18.66 15.66
CA ALA A 24 -28.06 -18.56 14.44
C ALA A 24 -27.43 -17.17 14.41
N VAL A 25 -26.64 -16.86 15.44
CA VAL A 25 -25.78 -15.68 15.49
C VAL A 25 -24.34 -16.19 15.34
N ASP A 26 -23.70 -15.73 14.27
CA ASP A 26 -22.25 -15.55 14.12
C ASP A 26 -21.27 -16.71 13.87
N LEU A 27 -21.71 -17.88 13.40
CA LEU A 27 -20.75 -18.86 12.85
C LEU A 27 -20.09 -18.38 11.53
N ASN A 28 -20.80 -17.59 10.72
CA ASN A 28 -20.29 -17.09 9.45
C ASN A 28 -19.47 -15.78 9.59
N ALA A 29 -19.75 -14.99 10.63
CA ALA A 29 -18.98 -13.77 10.94
C ALA A 29 -17.64 -14.12 11.62
N GLY A 30 -17.65 -15.07 12.57
CA GLY A 30 -16.44 -15.53 13.25
C GLY A 30 -15.45 -16.25 12.33
N SER A 31 -15.93 -17.01 11.36
CA SER A 31 -15.08 -17.72 10.39
C SER A 31 -14.37 -16.77 9.41
N ARG A 32 -15.07 -15.70 8.97
CA ARG A 32 -14.48 -14.65 8.12
C ARG A 32 -13.47 -13.79 8.88
N ASP A 33 -13.77 -13.44 10.12
CA ASP A 33 -12.89 -12.61 10.95
C ASP A 33 -11.62 -13.39 11.40
N LEU A 34 -11.74 -14.69 11.73
CA LEU A 34 -10.56 -15.53 11.94
C LEU A 34 -9.71 -15.67 10.67
N SER A 35 -10.34 -16.01 9.53
CA SER A 35 -9.62 -16.17 8.27
C SER A 35 -8.93 -14.87 7.82
N GLN A 36 -9.56 -13.71 8.01
CA GLN A 36 -8.99 -12.42 7.65
C GLN A 36 -7.84 -12.01 8.58
N ARG A 37 -7.93 -12.34 9.88
CA ARG A 37 -6.84 -12.14 10.85
C ARG A 37 -5.67 -13.08 10.59
N ASP A 38 -5.93 -14.33 10.25
CA ASP A 38 -4.89 -15.32 9.94
C ASP A 38 -4.19 -14.98 8.62
N LEU A 39 -4.95 -14.57 7.60
CA LEU A 39 -4.40 -14.14 6.32
C LEU A 39 -3.63 -12.83 6.46
N GLY A 40 -4.12 -11.90 7.29
CA GLY A 40 -3.40 -10.68 7.67
C GLY A 40 -2.08 -10.98 8.38
N ARG A 41 -2.06 -11.95 9.29
CA ARG A 41 -0.84 -12.41 9.98
C ARG A 41 0.13 -13.08 9.02
N ILE A 42 -0.34 -13.95 8.12
CA ILE A 42 0.52 -14.61 7.12
C ILE A 42 1.15 -13.57 6.18
N ILE A 43 0.40 -12.56 5.75
CA ILE A 43 0.93 -11.46 4.93
C ILE A 43 1.93 -10.63 5.75
N LEU A 44 1.60 -10.29 7.00
CA LEU A 44 2.50 -9.56 7.91
C LEU A 44 3.80 -10.32 8.15
N ASP A 45 3.73 -11.62 8.37
CA ASP A 45 4.89 -12.49 8.60
C ASP A 45 5.73 -12.60 7.33
N THR A 46 5.09 -12.73 6.16
CA THR A 46 5.77 -12.73 4.86
C THR A 46 6.48 -11.40 4.61
N LEU A 47 5.85 -10.27 4.96
CA LEU A 47 6.42 -8.94 4.83
C LEU A 47 7.55 -8.70 5.85
N GLN A 48 7.35 -9.05 7.13
CA GLN A 48 8.37 -8.97 8.17
C GLN A 48 9.59 -9.82 7.82
N GLN A 49 9.38 -11.02 7.30
CA GLN A 49 10.47 -11.92 6.91
C GLN A 49 11.26 -11.39 5.71
N ARG A 50 10.63 -10.59 4.83
CA ARG A 50 11.34 -9.90 3.73
C ARG A 50 12.05 -8.62 4.19
N VAL A 51 11.55 -7.95 5.23
CA VAL A 51 12.04 -6.63 5.66
C VAL A 51 13.21 -6.70 6.65
N THR A 52 13.30 -7.73 7.50
CA THR A 52 14.01 -7.53 8.78
C THR A 52 15.50 -7.88 8.83
N ILE A 53 16.09 -8.68 7.92
CA ILE A 53 17.54 -8.99 8.00
C ILE A 53 18.25 -8.99 6.63
N ALA A 54 17.57 -9.36 5.55
CA ALA A 54 18.13 -9.28 4.19
C ALA A 54 18.25 -7.83 3.68
N SER A 55 17.37 -6.94 4.13
CA SER A 55 17.26 -5.57 3.60
C SER A 55 18.46 -4.69 4.00
N LEU A 56 18.98 -4.81 5.23
CA LEU A 56 20.16 -4.06 5.67
C LEU A 56 21.45 -4.51 4.97
N ARG A 57 21.63 -5.82 4.73
CA ARG A 57 22.70 -6.31 3.83
C ARG A 57 22.49 -5.87 2.37
N SER A 58 21.24 -5.78 1.93
CA SER A 58 20.86 -5.29 0.58
C SER A 58 21.15 -3.79 0.38
N LEU A 59 21.05 -2.95 1.42
CA LEU A 59 21.42 -1.53 1.32
C LEU A 59 22.92 -1.32 1.11
N PHE A 60 23.77 -2.08 1.80
CA PHE A 60 25.22 -2.05 1.58
C PHE A 60 25.59 -2.55 0.17
N SER A 61 24.90 -3.58 -0.31
CA SER A 61 25.00 -4.04 -1.70
C SER A 61 24.46 -3.00 -2.70
N CYS A 62 23.40 -2.26 -2.37
CA CYS A 62 22.91 -1.16 -3.19
C CYS A 62 23.98 -0.06 -3.32
N ALA A 63 24.58 0.33 -2.20
CA ALA A 63 25.64 1.33 -2.16
C ALA A 63 26.96 0.87 -2.78
N GLY A 64 27.15 -0.44 -3.01
CA GLY A 64 28.40 -0.99 -3.53
C GLY A 64 29.54 -1.06 -2.52
N ILE A 65 29.22 -1.09 -1.23
CA ILE A 65 30.21 -1.18 -0.15
C ILE A 65 30.82 -2.59 -0.15
N GLY A 66 32.15 -2.67 -0.32
CA GLY A 66 32.90 -3.93 -0.34
C GLY A 66 33.19 -4.49 -1.74
N GLU A 67 32.84 -3.75 -2.80
CA GLU A 67 33.14 -4.13 -4.19
C GLU A 67 34.30 -3.29 -4.76
N THR A 68 35.10 -3.89 -5.65
CA THR A 68 36.27 -3.23 -6.24
C THR A 68 35.91 -2.21 -7.32
N GLU A 69 34.83 -2.45 -8.08
CA GLU A 69 34.34 -1.55 -9.14
C GLU A 69 32.79 -1.47 -9.11
N PRO A 70 32.23 -0.72 -8.15
CA PRO A 70 30.78 -0.71 -7.93
C PRO A 70 29.99 0.08 -8.98
N PHE A 71 30.64 1.01 -9.69
CA PHE A 71 30.00 1.87 -10.69
C PHE A 71 30.82 1.88 -11.97
N ASN A 72 30.17 1.56 -13.10
CA ASN A 72 30.76 1.70 -14.42
C ASN A 72 29.70 2.08 -15.46
N LEU A 73 30.14 2.68 -16.57
CA LEU A 73 29.25 3.04 -17.66
C LEU A 73 29.11 1.84 -18.61
N PRO A 74 27.94 1.20 -18.74
CA PRO A 74 27.75 0.12 -19.70
C PRO A 74 27.91 0.60 -21.15
N PRO A 75 28.38 -0.27 -22.07
CA PRO A 75 28.23 -0.06 -23.50
C PRO A 75 26.75 0.14 -23.89
N GLN A 76 26.50 0.92 -24.96
CA GLN A 76 25.14 1.33 -25.37
C GLN A 76 24.15 0.17 -25.52
N HIS A 77 24.59 -0.98 -26.05
CA HIS A 77 23.73 -2.15 -26.27
C HIS A 77 23.31 -2.86 -24.97
N ARG A 78 24.06 -2.70 -23.87
CA ARG A 78 23.75 -3.34 -22.55
C ARG A 78 23.05 -2.40 -21.57
N MET A 79 22.92 -1.10 -21.87
CA MET A 79 22.31 -0.10 -20.98
C MET A 79 20.91 -0.52 -20.50
N LEU A 80 20.02 -0.88 -21.41
CA LEU A 80 18.63 -1.22 -21.09
C LEU A 80 18.51 -2.54 -20.30
N ALA A 81 19.31 -3.54 -20.66
CA ALA A 81 19.34 -4.84 -19.97
C ALA A 81 19.84 -4.69 -18.52
N ARG A 82 20.87 -3.85 -18.31
CA ARG A 82 21.40 -3.54 -16.98
C ARG A 82 20.39 -2.76 -16.14
N MET A 83 19.79 -1.71 -16.70
CA MET A 83 18.74 -0.94 -16.03
C MET A 83 17.55 -1.81 -15.59
N LYS A 84 17.08 -2.74 -16.44
CA LYS A 84 15.99 -3.66 -16.09
C LYS A 84 16.37 -4.62 -14.98
N THR A 85 17.57 -5.20 -15.06
CA THR A 85 18.07 -6.16 -14.06
C THR A 85 18.28 -5.49 -12.71
N ASN A 86 18.98 -4.35 -12.69
CA ASN A 86 19.22 -3.57 -11.47
C ASN A 86 17.93 -2.92 -10.94
N GLY A 87 17.03 -2.51 -11.82
CA GLY A 87 15.68 -2.03 -11.51
C GLY A 87 14.91 -3.01 -10.66
N ASN A 88 14.83 -4.25 -11.11
CA ASN A 88 14.12 -5.31 -10.40
C ASN A 88 14.87 -5.77 -9.14
N TYR A 89 16.20 -5.81 -9.19
CA TYR A 89 17.01 -6.26 -8.05
C TYR A 89 16.97 -5.28 -6.87
N PHE A 90 17.05 -3.97 -7.13
CA PHE A 90 17.07 -2.92 -6.10
C PHE A 90 15.71 -2.21 -5.93
N LEU A 91 14.61 -2.78 -6.44
CA LEU A 91 13.28 -2.16 -6.41
C LEU A 91 12.87 -1.66 -5.02
N THR A 92 13.06 -2.49 -4.00
CA THR A 92 12.74 -2.13 -2.60
C THR A 92 13.55 -0.92 -2.12
N ASN A 93 14.82 -0.82 -2.53
CA ASN A 93 15.68 0.31 -2.15
C ASN A 93 15.26 1.59 -2.87
N TYR A 94 14.85 1.51 -4.13
CA TYR A 94 14.32 2.67 -4.87
C TYR A 94 12.97 3.14 -4.31
N LEU A 95 12.12 2.21 -3.88
CA LEU A 95 10.87 2.55 -3.20
C LEU A 95 11.15 3.21 -1.85
N LEU A 96 12.08 2.67 -1.07
CA LEU A 96 12.50 3.25 0.21
C LEU A 96 13.09 4.65 0.03
N LEU A 97 13.95 4.84 -0.98
CA LEU A 97 14.49 6.15 -1.36
C LEU A 97 13.36 7.14 -1.68
N THR A 98 12.39 6.71 -2.51
CA THR A 98 11.25 7.54 -2.91
C THR A 98 10.41 7.98 -1.70
N VAL A 99 10.06 7.04 -0.82
CA VAL A 99 9.29 7.33 0.41
C VAL A 99 10.09 8.23 1.34
N SER A 100 11.40 7.99 1.47
CA SER A 100 12.28 8.80 2.32
C SER A 100 12.39 10.25 1.82
N VAL A 101 12.57 10.44 0.50
CA VAL A 101 12.59 11.76 -0.13
C VAL A 101 11.25 12.47 0.06
N PHE A 102 10.13 11.79 -0.18
CA PHE A 102 8.80 12.36 0.02
C PHE A 102 8.55 12.76 1.48
N ALA A 103 8.87 11.89 2.44
CA ALA A 103 8.73 12.18 3.86
C ALA A 103 9.63 13.34 4.30
N PHE A 104 10.87 13.39 3.81
CA PHE A 104 11.80 14.49 4.05
C PHE A 104 11.26 15.82 3.53
N LEU A 105 10.69 15.83 2.31
CA LEU A 105 10.07 17.03 1.73
C LEU A 105 8.90 17.53 2.58
N LEU A 106 8.02 16.64 3.03
CA LEU A 106 6.90 17.01 3.90
C LEU A 106 7.38 17.52 5.27
N MET A 107 8.38 16.89 5.87
CA MET A 107 8.83 17.22 7.22
C MET A 107 9.59 18.54 7.28
N PHE A 108 10.47 18.80 6.32
CA PHE A 108 11.35 19.98 6.35
C PHE A 108 10.86 21.15 5.51
N PHE A 109 10.32 20.91 4.32
CA PHE A 109 9.96 21.98 3.39
C PHE A 109 8.46 22.34 3.44
N HIS A 110 7.60 21.39 3.82
CA HIS A 110 6.16 21.59 3.84
C HIS A 110 5.50 21.20 5.18
N PRO A 111 5.98 21.72 6.34
CA PRO A 111 5.45 21.34 7.65
C PRO A 111 3.96 21.70 7.82
N VAL A 112 3.51 22.80 7.21
CA VAL A 112 2.09 23.20 7.23
C VAL A 112 1.23 22.22 6.44
N GLN A 113 1.69 21.75 5.28
CA GLN A 113 0.98 20.75 4.49
C GLN A 113 0.83 19.44 5.26
N LEU A 114 1.89 18.99 5.93
CA LEU A 114 1.86 17.82 6.81
C LEU A 114 0.84 18.01 7.93
N LEU A 115 0.83 19.17 8.60
CA LEU A 115 -0.13 19.47 9.66
C LEU A 115 -1.58 19.43 9.15
N VAL A 116 -1.85 20.03 7.99
CA VAL A 116 -3.19 20.01 7.39
C VAL A 116 -3.59 18.58 7.03
N CYS A 117 -2.70 17.76 6.49
CA CYS A 117 -2.95 16.34 6.26
C CYS A 117 -3.35 15.62 7.55
N VAL A 118 -2.64 15.87 8.66
CA VAL A 118 -2.94 15.26 9.97
C VAL A 118 -4.29 15.71 10.51
N VAL A 119 -4.59 17.02 10.45
CA VAL A 119 -5.88 17.57 10.88
C VAL A 119 -7.02 17.01 10.03
N MET A 120 -6.85 16.93 8.72
CA MET A 120 -7.85 16.35 7.81
C MET A 120 -8.05 14.86 8.08
N ALA A 121 -6.98 14.08 8.26
CA ALA A 121 -7.08 12.67 8.59
C ALA A 121 -7.80 12.44 9.93
N TYR A 122 -7.49 13.26 10.94
CA TYR A 122 -8.18 13.23 12.22
C TYR A 122 -9.66 13.64 12.10
N GLY A 123 -9.95 14.69 11.32
CA GLY A 123 -11.31 15.13 11.02
C GLY A 123 -12.15 14.02 10.39
N TRP A 124 -11.59 13.33 9.38
CA TRP A 124 -12.22 12.15 8.77
C TRP A 124 -12.37 11.00 9.75
N HIS A 125 -11.37 10.71 10.58
CA HIS A 125 -11.46 9.67 11.59
C HIS A 125 -12.61 9.95 12.58
N VAL A 126 -12.73 11.18 13.08
CA VAL A 126 -13.83 11.58 13.96
C VAL A 126 -15.15 11.48 13.23
N PHE A 127 -15.23 11.99 12.00
CA PHE A 127 -16.44 11.97 11.18
C PHE A 127 -16.95 10.54 10.92
N LEU A 128 -16.05 9.61 10.58
CA LEU A 128 -16.40 8.21 10.30
C LEU A 128 -16.71 7.39 11.56
N THR A 129 -16.15 7.77 12.71
CA THR A 129 -16.33 7.01 13.97
C THR A 129 -17.56 7.46 14.75
N LYS A 130 -17.97 8.73 14.61
CA LYS A 130 -19.15 9.28 15.29
C LYS A 130 -20.39 9.06 14.43
N LYS A 131 -21.26 8.13 14.85
CA LYS A 131 -22.51 7.76 14.14
C LYS A 131 -23.60 8.84 14.17
N GLU A 132 -23.56 9.74 15.14
CA GLU A 132 -24.56 10.80 15.32
C GLU A 132 -23.82 12.13 15.42
N ILE A 133 -23.59 12.75 14.27
CA ILE A 133 -23.22 14.16 14.21
C ILE A 133 -24.55 14.89 14.09
N PRO A 134 -24.97 15.72 15.05
CA PRO A 134 -26.23 16.45 14.96
C PRO A 134 -26.15 17.47 13.82
N THR A 135 -26.50 17.03 12.60
CA THR A 135 -26.56 17.84 11.37
C THR A 135 -27.79 18.74 11.36
N ASP A 136 -28.77 18.43 12.20
CA ASP A 136 -30.02 19.13 12.45
C ASP A 136 -29.85 20.57 13.00
N LYS A 137 -28.64 20.95 13.44
CA LYS A 137 -28.31 22.32 13.92
C LYS A 137 -27.39 23.12 12.99
N LEU A 138 -26.95 22.54 11.87
CA LEU A 138 -26.05 23.20 10.91
C LEU A 138 -26.87 23.86 9.79
N GLU A 139 -27.29 25.09 10.05
CA GLU A 139 -27.95 25.94 9.06
C GLU A 139 -26.96 26.96 8.49
N ILE A 140 -26.73 26.89 7.17
CA ILE A 140 -25.94 27.88 6.42
C ILE A 140 -26.89 28.58 5.46
N PHE A 141 -26.90 29.92 5.51
CA PHE A 141 -27.78 30.75 4.67
C PHE A 141 -29.28 30.39 4.75
N GLY A 142 -29.75 29.91 5.92
CA GLY A 142 -31.14 29.52 6.14
C GLY A 142 -31.53 28.18 5.52
N ARG A 143 -30.59 27.41 4.98
CA ARG A 143 -30.79 26.04 4.51
C ARG A 143 -30.13 25.06 5.48
N ARG A 144 -30.89 24.04 5.90
CA ARG A 144 -30.35 22.91 6.68
C ARG A 144 -29.43 22.08 5.81
N LEU A 145 -28.19 21.86 6.26
CA LEU A 145 -27.29 20.95 5.55
C LEU A 145 -27.73 19.51 5.78
N SER A 146 -27.88 18.78 4.68
CA SER A 146 -28.00 17.34 4.72
C SER A 146 -26.64 16.70 5.01
N GLU A 147 -26.63 15.49 5.57
CA GLU A 147 -25.41 14.67 5.72
C GLU A 147 -24.66 14.50 4.39
N GLN A 148 -25.40 14.42 3.28
CA GLN A 148 -24.85 14.33 1.93
C GLN A 148 -24.09 15.59 1.52
N ASP A 149 -24.56 16.77 1.92
CA ASP A 149 -23.92 18.04 1.60
C ASP A 149 -22.58 18.17 2.34
N ILE A 150 -22.54 17.73 3.60
CA ILE A 150 -21.32 17.73 4.43
C ILE A 150 -20.29 16.76 3.87
N LEU A 151 -20.72 15.54 3.51
CA LEU A 151 -19.86 14.55 2.86
C LEU A 151 -19.29 15.06 1.55
N LEU A 152 -20.13 15.68 0.72
CA LEU A 152 -19.71 16.24 -0.56
C LEU A 152 -18.73 17.40 -0.38
N ALA A 153 -19.02 18.31 0.55
CA ALA A 153 -18.13 19.43 0.87
C ALA A 153 -16.79 18.96 1.44
N GLY A 154 -16.79 18.01 2.37
CA GLY A 154 -15.57 17.44 2.96
C GLY A 154 -14.73 16.70 1.93
N THR A 155 -15.35 15.88 1.08
CA THR A 155 -14.66 15.14 0.01
C THR A 155 -14.11 16.10 -1.04
N GLY A 156 -14.92 17.08 -1.48
CA GLY A 156 -14.51 18.10 -2.43
C GLY A 156 -13.35 18.94 -1.93
N SER A 157 -13.41 19.39 -0.68
CA SER A 157 -12.32 20.13 -0.02
C SER A 157 -11.04 19.29 0.07
N THR A 158 -11.16 18.02 0.46
CA THR A 158 -10.01 17.09 0.51
C THR A 158 -9.40 16.90 -0.88
N MET A 159 -10.21 16.73 -1.92
CA MET A 159 -9.73 16.57 -3.30
C MET A 159 -8.99 17.80 -3.80
N VAL A 160 -9.54 18.99 -3.59
CA VAL A 160 -8.88 20.25 -3.94
C VAL A 160 -7.54 20.37 -3.20
N PHE A 161 -7.53 20.07 -1.89
CA PHE A 161 -6.29 20.12 -1.11
C PHE A 161 -5.23 19.12 -1.64
N LEU A 162 -5.62 17.87 -1.89
CA LEU A 162 -4.71 16.86 -2.42
C LEU A 162 -4.18 17.24 -3.80
N LEU A 163 -5.03 17.77 -4.68
CA LEU A 163 -4.67 18.09 -6.05
C LEU A 163 -3.73 19.31 -6.16
N PHE A 164 -3.98 20.36 -5.38
CA PHE A 164 -3.24 21.61 -5.51
C PHE A 164 -2.05 21.73 -4.55
N PHE A 165 -2.10 21.06 -3.40
CA PHE A 165 -1.03 21.16 -2.39
C PHE A 165 -0.20 19.89 -2.27
N VAL A 166 -0.81 18.71 -2.35
CA VAL A 166 -0.08 17.45 -2.16
C VAL A 166 0.52 16.91 -3.45
N LEU A 167 -0.22 16.95 -4.55
CA LEU A 167 0.20 16.38 -5.82
C LEU A 167 1.50 16.99 -6.35
N PRO A 168 1.75 18.32 -6.30
CA PRO A 168 3.03 18.88 -6.76
C PRO A 168 4.23 18.30 -6.00
N THR A 169 4.11 18.14 -4.68
CA THR A 169 5.15 17.55 -3.82
C THR A 169 5.37 16.08 -4.16
N VAL A 170 4.30 15.32 -4.44
CA VAL A 170 4.38 13.92 -4.87
C VAL A 170 5.08 13.81 -6.22
N ILE A 171 4.69 14.61 -7.22
CA ILE A 171 5.30 14.61 -8.55
C ILE A 171 6.78 14.96 -8.46
N PHE A 172 7.14 15.97 -7.66
CA PHE A 172 8.52 16.36 -7.46
C PHE A 172 9.34 15.24 -6.80
N ALA A 173 8.83 14.64 -5.72
CA ALA A 173 9.48 13.52 -5.05
C ALA A 173 9.71 12.35 -6.00
N LEU A 174 8.68 11.95 -6.76
CA LEU A 174 8.76 10.89 -7.76
C LEU A 174 9.76 11.21 -8.87
N SER A 175 9.80 12.46 -9.34
CA SER A 175 10.71 12.88 -10.41
C SER A 175 12.17 12.78 -9.97
N VAL A 176 12.49 13.33 -8.79
CA VAL A 176 13.85 13.32 -8.24
C VAL A 176 14.29 11.91 -7.89
N SER A 177 13.43 11.13 -7.21
CA SER A 177 13.77 9.76 -6.82
C SER A 177 13.89 8.82 -8.02
N SER A 178 13.03 8.98 -9.04
CA SER A 178 13.09 8.21 -10.28
C SER A 178 14.36 8.52 -11.06
N LEU A 179 14.75 9.78 -11.16
CA LEU A 179 16.00 10.18 -11.82
C LEU A 179 17.22 9.59 -11.11
N ALA A 180 17.28 9.70 -9.78
CA ALA A 180 18.33 9.11 -8.97
C ALA A 180 18.37 7.58 -9.10
N SER A 181 17.21 6.92 -9.06
CA SER A 181 17.10 5.46 -9.20
C SER A 181 17.48 4.98 -10.59
N THR A 182 17.15 5.74 -11.63
CA THR A 182 17.51 5.44 -13.02
C THR A 182 19.02 5.58 -13.23
N ALA A 183 19.60 6.68 -12.75
CA ALA A 183 21.05 6.88 -12.78
C ALA A 183 21.79 5.78 -12.03
N HIS A 184 21.30 5.45 -10.82
CA HIS A 184 21.84 4.35 -10.03
C HIS A 184 21.71 3.00 -10.76
N ALA A 185 20.53 2.68 -11.30
CA ALA A 185 20.30 1.42 -12.01
C ALA A 185 21.17 1.28 -13.27
N LEU A 186 21.49 2.39 -13.94
CA LEU A 186 22.37 2.39 -15.10
C LEU A 186 23.85 2.20 -14.72
N LEU A 187 24.31 2.95 -13.71
CA LEU A 187 25.71 3.01 -13.32
C LEU A 187 26.13 1.83 -12.45
N ARG A 188 25.20 1.26 -11.67
CA ARG A 188 25.52 0.19 -10.72
C ARG A 188 25.95 -1.07 -11.46
N ASN A 189 27.19 -1.50 -11.25
CA ASN A 189 27.66 -2.75 -11.82
C ASN A 189 27.34 -3.91 -10.87
N ASN A 190 26.18 -4.54 -11.06
CA ASN A 190 25.84 -5.74 -10.32
C ASN A 190 26.41 -6.96 -11.05
N ARG A 191 27.48 -7.55 -10.51
CA ARG A 191 28.21 -8.72 -11.08
C ARG A 191 27.35 -9.99 -11.23
N LEU A 192 26.08 -9.96 -10.83
CA LEU A 192 25.19 -11.12 -10.75
C LEU A 192 24.81 -11.78 -12.08
N LYS A 193 25.29 -11.34 -13.27
CA LYS A 193 25.02 -12.14 -14.48
C LYS A 193 25.99 -12.08 -15.66
N ASP A 194 26.64 -10.96 -15.99
CA ASP A 194 27.16 -10.82 -17.37
C ASP A 194 28.68 -10.62 -17.51
N ASP A 195 29.42 -10.22 -16.46
CA ASP A 195 30.85 -9.88 -16.62
C ASP A 195 31.80 -11.09 -16.43
N SER A 196 31.34 -12.19 -15.85
CA SER A 196 32.17 -13.39 -15.61
C SER A 196 32.33 -14.31 -16.84
N PHE A 197 31.49 -14.14 -17.87
CA PHE A 197 31.59 -14.92 -19.10
C PHE A 197 32.58 -14.30 -20.10
N ASP A 198 32.55 -12.97 -20.28
CA ASP A 198 33.46 -12.27 -21.20
C ASP A 198 34.91 -12.22 -20.69
N SER A 199 35.12 -12.08 -19.37
CA SER A 199 36.48 -12.08 -18.79
C SER A 199 37.18 -13.45 -18.96
N ARG A 200 36.42 -14.54 -18.95
CA ARG A 200 36.93 -15.90 -19.18
C ARG A 200 37.17 -16.18 -20.67
N GLN A 201 36.44 -15.50 -21.56
CA GLN A 201 36.61 -15.62 -23.01
C GLN A 201 37.77 -14.74 -23.52
N SER A 202 37.95 -13.53 -22.98
CA SER A 202 39.10 -12.67 -23.29
C SER A 202 40.42 -13.22 -22.74
N SER A 203 40.40 -13.98 -21.65
CA SER A 203 41.59 -14.70 -21.13
C SER A 203 41.93 -15.97 -21.91
N ALA A 204 40.97 -16.51 -22.68
CA ALA A 204 41.17 -17.70 -23.50
C ALA A 204 41.65 -17.39 -24.94
N THR A 205 41.63 -16.12 -25.35
CA THR A 205 42.03 -15.68 -26.70
C THR A 205 43.44 -15.08 -26.78
N SER A 206 44.29 -15.25 -25.76
CA SER A 206 45.73 -14.96 -25.87
C SER A 206 46.53 -16.26 -25.94
N PRO A 207 46.64 -16.92 -27.12
CA PRO A 207 47.70 -17.88 -27.33
C PRO A 207 49.02 -17.10 -27.46
N GLU A 208 49.91 -17.30 -26.49
CA GLU A 208 51.31 -17.64 -26.75
C GLU A 208 51.96 -16.92 -27.95
N VAL A 209 52.39 -15.67 -27.75
CA VAL A 209 53.44 -15.06 -28.58
C VAL A 209 54.72 -15.08 -27.76
N GLU A 210 55.19 -16.28 -27.41
CA GLU A 210 56.50 -16.47 -26.79
C GLU A 210 56.99 -17.90 -27.02
N GLU A 211 57.44 -18.20 -28.24
CA GLU A 211 58.63 -19.00 -28.54
C GLU A 211 58.73 -19.25 -30.05
N LEU A 212 59.74 -18.67 -30.69
CA LEU A 212 60.64 -19.35 -31.64
C LEU A 212 61.62 -18.31 -32.21
N VAL A 213 62.78 -18.25 -31.54
CA VAL A 213 64.09 -18.02 -32.15
C VAL A 213 64.48 -19.29 -32.91
#